data_AF-A0A969FPJ6-F1
#
_entry.id   AF-A0A969FPJ6-F1
#
_cell.length_a   1.000
_cell.length_b   1.000
_cell.length_c   1.000
_cell.angle_alpha   90.00
_cell.angle_beta   90.00
_cell.angle_gamma   90.00
#
_symmetry.space_group_name_H-M   'P 1'
#
loop_
_entity.id
_entity.type
_entity.pdbx_description
1 polymer ?
#
loop_
_entity_poly.entity_id
_entity_poly.type
_entity_poly.pdbx_seq_one_letter_code
_entity_poly.pdbx_strand_id
1 'polypeptide(L)'
;MFEMIYAWATVPGKDPQAFDALKTAWREVVRNRLSDPSAIFSDAIESQMWGGHFAHRPLTDAVIDGFDLDRAHRFYSDRFADLSDLEVVIVGNIDLQKDEALIATWIGGLPGAAARSHGATLATGAAKARSASMSPPASRPRAACGSPGTDQRRSPARSGSR
;
A
#
# COMPACT_ATOMS: atom_id res chain seq x y z
N MET A 1 6.01 -23.78 9.80
CA MET A 1 5.88 -22.54 9.01
C MET A 1 4.60 -21.78 9.37
N PHE A 2 3.41 -22.39 9.26
CA PHE A 2 2.14 -21.73 9.59
C PHE A 2 2.04 -21.24 11.04
N GLU A 3 2.63 -21.97 11.98
CA GLU A 3 2.83 -21.55 13.38
C GLU A 3 3.49 -20.18 13.52
N MET A 4 4.51 -19.91 12.71
CA MET A 4 5.22 -18.64 12.74
C MET A 4 4.26 -17.52 12.34
N ILE A 5 3.55 -17.67 11.22
CA ILE A 5 2.56 -16.69 10.74
C ILE A 5 1.52 -16.38 11.83
N TYR A 6 1.04 -17.41 12.53
CA TYR A 6 0.12 -17.24 13.65
C TYR A 6 0.73 -16.43 14.80
N ALA A 7 1.98 -16.72 15.17
CA ALA A 7 2.67 -16.01 16.24
C ALA A 7 2.89 -14.52 15.92
N TRP A 8 3.17 -14.16 14.65
CA TRP A 8 3.27 -12.75 14.24
C TRP A 8 1.97 -11.99 14.56
N ALA A 9 0.81 -12.58 14.25
CA ALA A 9 -0.48 -11.93 14.49
C ALA A 9 -0.85 -11.84 15.98
N THR A 10 -0.56 -12.89 16.75
CA THR A 10 -1.15 -13.06 18.10
C THR A 10 -0.23 -12.66 19.25
N VAL A 11 1.09 -12.80 19.08
CA VAL A 11 2.08 -12.56 20.15
C VAL A 11 3.20 -11.66 19.61
N PRO A 12 2.93 -10.36 19.40
CA PRO A 12 3.99 -9.42 19.03
C PRO A 12 5.02 -9.30 20.15
N GLY A 13 6.29 -9.43 19.80
CA GLY A 13 7.40 -9.19 20.72
C GLY A 13 7.53 -7.71 21.06
N LYS A 14 7.75 -7.40 22.34
CA LYS A 14 8.02 -6.03 22.83
C LYS A 14 9.35 -6.02 23.58
N ASP A 15 10.43 -5.80 22.85
CA ASP A 15 11.79 -5.70 23.42
C ASP A 15 12.31 -4.25 23.32
N PRO A 16 12.44 -3.53 24.46
CA PRO A 16 12.98 -2.18 24.49
C PRO A 16 14.44 -2.09 24.00
N GLN A 17 15.27 -3.09 24.30
CA GLN A 17 16.68 -3.06 23.91
C GLN A 17 16.83 -3.16 22.40
N ALA A 18 16.07 -4.07 21.77
CA ALA A 18 16.03 -4.19 20.32
C ALA A 18 15.48 -2.90 19.66
N PHE A 19 14.50 -2.24 20.29
CA PHE A 19 13.94 -0.99 19.78
C PHE A 19 14.95 0.17 19.79
N ASP A 20 15.76 0.29 20.84
CA ASP A 20 16.80 1.32 20.91
C ASP A 20 17.95 1.06 19.93
N ALA A 21 18.33 -0.20 19.73
CA ALA A 21 19.27 -0.60 18.70
C ALA A 21 18.74 -0.24 17.30
N LEU A 22 17.44 -0.48 17.05
CA LEU A 22 16.78 -0.09 15.81
C LEU A 22 16.83 1.43 15.59
N LYS A 23 16.44 2.24 16.59
CA LYS A 23 16.54 3.70 16.50
C LYS A 23 17.94 4.18 16.13
N THR A 24 18.96 3.55 16.73
CA THR A 24 20.36 3.88 16.44
C THR A 24 20.72 3.54 15.00
N ALA A 25 20.33 2.37 14.49
CA ALA A 25 20.57 1.98 13.11
C ALA A 25 19.88 2.93 12.11
N TRP A 26 18.63 3.31 12.37
CA TRP A 26 17.90 4.25 11.52
C TRP A 26 18.52 5.65 11.52
N ARG A 27 19.09 6.10 12.65
CA ARG A 27 19.84 7.35 12.72
C ARG A 27 21.07 7.32 11.81
N GLU A 28 21.79 6.22 11.76
CA GLU A 28 22.93 6.06 10.84
C GLU A 28 22.48 6.03 9.37
N VAL A 29 21.33 5.41 9.07
CA VAL A 29 20.74 5.47 7.72
C VAL A 29 20.43 6.92 7.32
N VAL A 30 19.85 7.71 8.22
CA VAL A 30 19.57 9.14 7.97
C VAL A 30 20.87 9.92 7.75
N ARG A 31 21.90 9.72 8.57
CA ARG A 31 23.19 10.38 8.42
C ARG A 31 23.86 10.07 7.08
N ASN A 32 23.87 8.80 6.68
CA ASN A 32 24.41 8.38 5.40
C ASN A 32 23.62 8.99 4.24
N ARG A 33 22.29 9.04 4.34
CA ARG A 33 21.44 9.65 3.33
C ARG A 33 21.66 11.16 3.20
N LEU A 34 21.83 11.86 4.31
CA LEU A 34 22.15 13.29 4.33
C LEU A 34 23.57 13.60 3.84
N SER A 35 24.45 12.61 3.75
CA SER A 35 25.77 12.78 3.11
C SER A 35 25.70 12.79 1.58
N ASP A 36 24.59 12.32 0.99
CA ASP A 36 24.37 12.28 -0.45
C ASP A 36 23.52 13.48 -0.94
N PRO A 37 24.08 14.40 -1.76
CA PRO A 37 23.34 15.55 -2.29
C PRO A 37 22.12 15.18 -3.14
N SER A 38 22.14 14.01 -3.80
CA SER A 38 21.04 13.55 -4.65
C SER A 38 19.80 13.17 -3.82
N ALA A 39 20.02 12.63 -2.62
CA ALA A 39 18.95 12.29 -1.70
C ALA A 39 18.27 13.55 -1.13
N ILE A 40 19.05 14.54 -0.73
CA ILE A 40 18.54 15.84 -0.25
C ILE A 40 17.70 16.54 -1.33
N PHE A 41 18.19 16.53 -2.58
CA PHE A 41 17.45 17.10 -3.69
C PHE A 41 16.13 16.38 -3.94
N SER A 42 16.13 15.05 -3.92
CA SER A 42 14.93 14.23 -4.09
C SER A 42 13.89 14.50 -3.01
N ASP A 43 14.33 14.65 -1.74
CA ASP A 43 13.46 15.01 -0.63
C ASP A 43 12.78 16.36 -0.81
N ALA A 44 13.51 17.36 -1.31
CA ALA A 44 12.95 18.69 -1.55
C ALA A 44 11.88 18.66 -2.65
N ILE A 45 12.13 17.90 -3.73
CA ILE A 45 11.15 17.73 -4.82
C ILE A 45 9.92 16.99 -4.30
N GLU A 46 10.09 15.88 -3.57
CA GLU A 46 8.97 15.10 -3.04
C GLU A 46 8.13 15.93 -2.06
N SER A 47 8.78 16.64 -1.13
CA SER A 47 8.10 17.52 -0.18
C SER A 47 7.27 18.61 -0.88
N GLN A 48 7.79 19.17 -1.98
CA GLN A 48 7.08 20.19 -2.74
C GLN A 48 5.93 19.59 -3.57
N MET A 49 6.13 18.41 -4.17
CA MET A 49 5.10 17.71 -4.95
C MET A 49 3.88 17.32 -4.11
N TRP A 50 4.11 16.84 -2.89
CA TRP A 50 3.05 16.36 -2.00
C TRP A 50 2.61 17.39 -0.96
N GLY A 51 3.11 18.63 -1.04
CA GLY A 51 2.76 19.71 -0.11
C GLY A 51 3.07 19.38 1.35
N GLY A 52 4.08 18.55 1.61
CA GLY A 52 4.44 18.10 2.96
C GLY A 52 3.47 17.10 3.60
N HIS A 53 2.71 16.33 2.80
CA HIS A 53 1.82 15.28 3.32
C HIS A 53 2.58 14.28 4.20
N PHE A 54 1.97 13.85 5.32
CA PHE A 54 2.63 13.03 6.34
C PHE A 54 3.22 11.71 5.78
N ALA A 55 2.56 11.11 4.79
CA ALA A 55 2.97 9.85 4.17
C ALA A 55 4.22 9.98 3.26
N HIS A 56 4.53 11.20 2.82
CA HIS A 56 5.64 11.53 1.91
C HIS A 56 6.73 12.35 2.60
N ARG A 57 6.68 12.43 3.93
CA ARG A 57 7.69 13.19 4.69
C ARG A 57 8.98 12.38 4.74
N PRO A 58 10.14 12.97 4.40
CA PRO A 58 11.40 12.29 4.57
C PRO A 58 11.65 11.94 6.03
N LEU A 59 12.33 10.82 6.24
CA LEU A 59 12.76 10.45 7.57
C LEU A 59 13.90 11.37 8.02
N THR A 60 13.74 11.97 9.19
CA THR A 60 14.75 12.82 9.84
C THR A 60 14.93 12.41 11.29
N ASP A 61 16.01 12.84 11.91
CA ASP A 61 16.31 12.53 13.32
C ASP A 61 15.16 12.94 14.26
N ALA A 62 14.52 14.10 14.00
CA ALA A 62 13.37 14.56 14.76
C ALA A 62 12.15 13.61 14.67
N VAL A 63 12.00 12.87 13.57
CA VAL A 63 10.95 11.85 13.43
C VAL A 63 11.29 10.61 14.26
N ILE A 64 12.56 10.20 14.25
CA ILE A 64 13.06 9.04 15.01
C ILE A 64 12.90 9.29 16.52
N ASP A 65 13.19 10.50 16.99
CA ASP A 65 13.04 10.86 18.39
C ASP A 65 11.58 10.83 18.86
N GLY A 66 10.63 11.02 17.94
CA GLY A 66 9.19 10.91 18.20
C GLY A 66 8.66 9.47 18.25
N PHE A 67 9.48 8.45 18.00
CA PHE A 67 9.03 7.06 18.04
C PHE A 67 8.84 6.56 19.47
N ASP A 68 7.63 6.10 19.76
CA ASP A 68 7.21 5.54 21.04
C ASP A 68 6.86 4.06 20.90
N LEU A 69 7.51 3.22 21.71
CA LEU A 69 7.37 1.75 21.63
C LEU A 69 5.96 1.30 22.00
N ASP A 70 5.34 1.93 23.01
CA ASP A 70 4.01 1.54 23.48
C ASP A 70 2.95 1.88 22.45
N ARG A 71 3.05 3.05 21.82
CA ARG A 71 2.18 3.47 20.73
C ARG A 71 2.33 2.57 19.51
N ALA A 72 3.57 2.23 19.13
CA ALA A 72 3.83 1.33 18.02
C ALA A 72 3.24 -0.06 18.29
N HIS A 73 3.46 -0.60 19.49
CA HIS A 73 2.91 -1.90 19.89
C HIS A 73 1.38 -1.89 19.90
N ARG A 74 0.75 -0.85 20.47
CA ARG A 74 -0.71 -0.72 20.46
C ARG A 74 -1.27 -0.65 19.05
N PHE A 75 -0.64 0.13 18.18
CA PHE A 75 -1.03 0.22 16.77
C PHE A 75 -0.91 -1.13 16.07
N TYR A 76 0.15 -1.89 16.34
CA TYR A 76 0.30 -3.24 15.83
C TYR A 76 -0.83 -4.15 16.31
N SER A 77 -1.06 -4.23 17.62
CA SER A 77 -2.10 -5.09 18.19
C SER A 77 -3.50 -4.75 17.67
N ASP A 78 -3.81 -3.47 17.48
CA ASP A 78 -5.09 -3.01 16.93
C ASP A 78 -5.29 -3.47 15.48
N ARG A 79 -4.22 -3.51 14.67
CA ARG A 79 -4.29 -3.96 13.27
C ARG A 79 -4.50 -5.45 13.11
N PHE A 80 -4.00 -6.25 14.05
CA PHE A 80 -4.14 -7.70 14.03
C PHE A 80 -5.27 -8.20 14.95
N ALA A 81 -6.05 -7.30 15.54
CA ALA A 81 -7.21 -7.65 16.35
C ALA A 81 -8.38 -8.21 15.52
N ASP A 82 -8.50 -7.78 14.26
CA ASP A 82 -9.51 -8.26 13.32
C ASP A 82 -8.87 -8.59 11.96
N LEU A 83 -8.72 -9.88 11.69
CA LEU A 83 -8.15 -10.39 10.44
C LEU A 83 -9.21 -10.93 9.48
N SER A 84 -10.49 -10.58 9.66
CA SER A 84 -11.57 -11.01 8.77
C SER A 84 -11.40 -10.55 7.32
N ASP A 85 -10.71 -9.42 7.13
CA ASP A 85 -10.52 -8.78 5.83
C ASP A 85 -9.20 -9.24 5.14
N LEU A 86 -8.46 -10.19 5.72
CA LEU A 86 -7.20 -10.69 5.19
C LEU A 86 -7.43 -11.88 4.23
N GLU A 87 -6.83 -11.80 3.04
CA GLU A 87 -6.72 -12.93 2.10
C GLU A 87 -5.34 -13.57 2.23
N VAL A 88 -5.30 -14.87 2.57
CA VAL A 88 -4.05 -15.63 2.70
C VAL A 88 -3.85 -16.50 1.46
N VAL A 89 -2.85 -16.13 0.65
CA VAL A 89 -2.48 -16.88 -0.56
C VAL A 89 -1.27 -17.75 -0.28
N ILE A 90 -1.43 -19.07 -0.39
CA ILE A 90 -0.36 -20.05 -0.19
C ILE A 90 -0.01 -20.67 -1.54
N VAL A 91 1.25 -20.57 -1.96
CA VAL A 91 1.73 -21.08 -3.25
C VAL A 91 2.92 -22.01 -3.02
N GLY A 92 2.89 -23.19 -3.63
CA GLY A 92 3.98 -24.17 -3.54
C GLY A 92 3.52 -25.59 -3.86
N ASN A 93 4.34 -26.57 -3.47
CA ASN A 93 3.98 -27.98 -3.53
C ASN A 93 3.23 -28.38 -2.26
N ILE A 94 1.90 -28.32 -2.31
CA ILE A 94 1.01 -28.53 -1.16
C ILE A 94 0.24 -29.84 -1.34
N ASP A 95 0.27 -30.69 -0.32
CA ASP A 95 -0.54 -31.89 -0.26
C ASP A 95 -1.80 -31.58 0.56
N LEU A 96 -2.91 -31.35 -0.14
CA LEU A 96 -4.17 -30.91 0.46
C LEU A 96 -4.59 -31.77 1.66
N GLN A 97 -4.41 -33.09 1.60
CA GLN A 97 -4.86 -34.00 2.65
C GLN A 97 -4.06 -33.87 3.96
N LYS A 98 -2.79 -33.45 3.88
CA LYS A 98 -1.92 -33.30 5.05
C LYS A 98 -1.91 -31.87 5.56
N ASP A 99 -1.94 -30.91 4.64
CA ASP A 99 -1.76 -29.50 4.94
C ASP A 99 -3.07 -28.80 5.35
N GLU A 100 -4.23 -29.31 4.92
CA GLU A 100 -5.53 -28.75 5.29
C GLU A 100 -5.73 -28.67 6.81
N ALA A 101 -5.35 -29.71 7.56
CA ALA A 101 -5.46 -29.73 9.01
C ALA A 101 -4.57 -28.65 9.67
N LEU A 102 -3.36 -28.44 9.15
CA LEU A 102 -2.44 -27.41 9.64
C LEU A 102 -2.95 -26.01 9.28
N ILE A 103 -3.47 -25.82 8.07
CA ILE A 103 -4.04 -24.55 7.62
C ILE A 103 -5.28 -24.20 8.45
N ALA A 104 -6.18 -25.15 8.69
CA ALA A 104 -7.37 -24.93 9.51
C ALA A 104 -7.00 -24.56 10.95
N THR A 105 -5.97 -25.20 11.53
CA THR A 105 -5.51 -24.92 12.89
C THR A 105 -4.90 -23.52 12.99
N TRP A 106 -3.95 -23.19 12.10
CA TRP A 106 -3.12 -21.99 12.25
C TRP A 106 -3.68 -20.76 11.54
N ILE A 107 -4.28 -20.93 10.37
CA ILE A 107 -4.89 -19.82 9.62
C ILE A 107 -6.34 -19.65 10.04
N GLY A 108 -7.09 -20.74 10.22
CA GLY A 108 -8.47 -20.69 10.70
C GLY A 108 -8.62 -20.26 12.17
N GLY A 109 -7.57 -20.44 12.99
CA GLY A 109 -7.54 -20.01 14.40
C GLY A 109 -7.21 -18.53 14.62
N LEU A 110 -7.00 -17.74 13.55
CA LEU A 110 -6.67 -16.32 13.67
C LEU A 110 -7.84 -15.50 14.24
N PRO A 111 -7.56 -14.44 15.01
CA PRO A 111 -8.59 -13.54 15.52
C PRO A 111 -9.29 -12.82 14.37
N GLY A 112 -10.60 -13.00 14.26
CA GLY A 112 -11.46 -12.28 13.31
C GLY A 112 -12.77 -11.93 14.00
N ALA A 113 -13.26 -10.70 13.79
CA ALA A 113 -14.59 -10.34 14.23
C ALA A 113 -15.61 -11.18 13.46
N ALA A 114 -16.54 -11.80 14.18
CA ALA A 114 -17.59 -12.60 13.56
C ALA A 114 -18.41 -11.72 12.58
N ALA A 115 -18.29 -12.04 11.29
CA ALA A 115 -19.10 -11.59 10.17
C ALA A 115 -19.00 -10.11 9.74
N ARG A 116 -18.06 -9.82 8.84
CA ARG A 116 -18.38 -9.10 7.59
C ARG A 116 -18.08 -10.04 6.42
N SER A 117 -19.11 -10.77 5.96
CA SER A 117 -19.00 -11.62 4.78
C SER A 117 -18.75 -10.77 3.53
N HIS A 118 -17.48 -10.57 3.14
CA HIS A 118 -17.16 -10.25 1.75
C HIS A 118 -17.21 -11.55 0.95
N GLY A 119 -18.43 -11.87 0.52
CA GLY A 119 -18.73 -13.11 -0.18
C GLY A 119 -20.13 -13.63 0.12
N ALA A 120 -21.16 -12.78 0.05
CA ALA A 120 -22.50 -13.28 -0.22
C ALA A 120 -22.44 -13.94 -1.60
N THR A 121 -22.21 -15.25 -1.63
CA THR A 121 -22.48 -16.10 -2.77
C THR A 121 -23.86 -15.74 -3.28
N LEU A 122 -23.95 -15.27 -4.52
CA LEU A 122 -25.20 -15.23 -5.25
C LEU A 122 -25.71 -16.67 -5.32
N ALA A 123 -26.59 -17.03 -4.39
CA ALA A 123 -27.37 -18.25 -4.49
C ALA A 123 -28.20 -18.14 -5.77
N THR A 124 -27.75 -18.77 -6.84
CA THR A 124 -28.61 -19.10 -7.98
C THR A 124 -28.64 -20.61 -8.08
N GLY A 125 -29.60 -21.19 -7.37
CA GLY A 125 -30.12 -22.49 -7.72
C GLY A 125 -30.57 -22.50 -9.18
N ALA A 126 -30.44 -23.67 -9.81
CA ALA A 126 -30.74 -23.94 -11.20
C ALA A 126 -31.96 -23.18 -11.75
N ALA A 127 -31.70 -22.24 -12.67
CA ALA A 127 -32.70 -21.65 -13.55
C ALA A 127 -32.27 -21.82 -15.01
N LYS A 128 -32.79 -22.91 -15.58
CA LYS A 128 -33.09 -23.17 -16.99
C LYS A 128 -32.68 -22.09 -18.00
N ALA A 129 -31.87 -22.51 -18.97
CA ALA A 129 -31.55 -21.79 -20.19
C ALA A 129 -32.78 -21.12 -20.84
N ARG A 130 -32.68 -19.81 -21.09
CA ARG A 130 -33.39 -19.11 -22.16
C ARG A 130 -32.43 -18.08 -22.75
N SER A 131 -32.10 -18.28 -24.02
CA SER A 131 -31.43 -17.29 -24.86
C SER A 131 -32.32 -16.05 -25.01
N ALA A 132 -31.74 -14.88 -24.75
CA ALA A 132 -32.28 -13.61 -25.25
C ALA A 132 -31.10 -12.65 -25.45
N SER A 133 -30.92 -12.25 -26.70
CA SER A 133 -30.00 -11.20 -27.15
C SER A 133 -30.29 -9.87 -26.46
N MET A 134 -29.27 -9.17 -25.96
CA MET A 134 -29.34 -7.72 -25.80
C MET A 134 -27.92 -7.12 -25.80
N SER A 135 -27.71 -6.17 -26.73
CA SER A 135 -26.45 -5.52 -27.11
C SER A 135 -25.75 -4.73 -25.97
N PRO A 136 -24.42 -4.50 -26.09
CA PRO A 136 -23.65 -3.77 -25.07
C PRO A 136 -23.96 -2.27 -25.03
N PRO A 137 -24.10 -1.63 -23.85
CA PRO A 137 -24.21 -0.18 -23.77
C PRO A 137 -22.85 0.51 -23.96
N ALA A 138 -22.84 1.35 -24.99
CA ALA A 138 -21.94 2.45 -25.35
C ALA A 138 -20.70 2.72 -24.48
N SER A 139 -19.55 2.69 -25.15
CA SER A 139 -18.27 3.26 -24.76
C SER A 139 -18.38 4.74 -24.34
N ARG A 140 -17.82 5.08 -23.19
CA ARG A 140 -17.55 6.48 -22.82
C ARG A 140 -16.43 7.03 -23.72
N PRO A 141 -16.54 8.27 -24.25
CA PRO A 141 -15.52 8.84 -25.10
C PRO A 141 -14.27 9.17 -24.29
N ARG A 142 -13.13 8.67 -24.77
CA ARG A 142 -11.77 9.03 -24.36
C ARG A 142 -11.62 10.55 -24.55
N ALA A 143 -11.39 11.29 -23.48
CA ALA A 143 -10.99 12.69 -23.58
C ALA A 143 -9.60 12.74 -24.25
N ALA A 144 -9.58 13.03 -25.54
CA ALA A 144 -8.37 13.36 -26.28
C ALA A 144 -7.99 14.81 -25.95
N CYS A 145 -6.96 15.01 -25.13
CA CYS A 145 -6.20 16.26 -25.17
C CYS A 145 -5.44 16.28 -26.50
N GLY A 146 -6.05 16.88 -27.52
CA GLY A 146 -5.40 17.21 -28.77
C GLY A 146 -4.42 18.37 -28.57
N SER A 147 -3.16 18.15 -28.91
CA SER A 147 -2.40 19.13 -29.71
C SER A 147 -3.10 19.26 -31.07
N PRO A 148 -3.16 20.43 -31.74
CA PRO A 148 -1.95 21.05 -32.33
C PRO A 148 -2.05 22.58 -32.57
N GLY A 149 -1.02 23.15 -33.18
CA GLY A 149 -1.24 24.20 -34.20
C GLY A 149 -0.53 25.52 -33.96
N THR A 150 0.62 25.65 -34.61
CA THR A 150 1.17 26.90 -35.15
C THR A 150 0.09 27.85 -35.71
N ASP A 151 -0.02 29.07 -35.18
CA ASP A 151 -0.67 30.18 -35.89
C ASP A 151 0.24 31.41 -35.86
N GLN A 152 0.74 31.74 -37.05
CA GLN A 152 1.52 32.93 -37.33
C GLN A 152 0.59 34.14 -37.28
N ARG A 153 0.80 35.05 -36.32
CA ARG A 153 0.25 36.41 -36.40
C ARG A 153 1.36 37.46 -36.43
N ARG A 154 1.61 37.91 -37.67
CA ARG A 154 1.83 39.31 -38.09
C ARG A 154 2.53 40.24 -37.09
N SER A 155 3.83 40.44 -37.28
CA SER A 155 4.50 41.72 -36.98
C SER A 155 4.51 42.59 -38.24
N PRO A 156 4.10 43.87 -38.19
CA PRO A 156 4.26 44.77 -39.32
C PRO A 156 5.67 45.37 -39.35
N ALA A 157 6.12 45.63 -40.58
CA ALA A 157 7.39 46.18 -40.98
C ALA A 157 7.79 47.48 -40.25
N ARG A 158 9.08 47.61 -39.94
CA ARG A 158 9.75 48.93 -39.87
C ARG A 158 11.08 48.86 -40.63
N SER A 159 11.02 49.42 -41.83
CA SER A 159 12.15 49.82 -42.66
C SER A 159 13.01 50.88 -41.97
N GLY A 160 14.32 50.87 -42.20
CA GLY A 160 15.17 52.01 -41.86
C GLY A 160 16.65 51.71 -41.85
N SER A 161 17.26 51.79 -43.03
CA SER A 161 18.69 51.89 -43.30
C SER A 161 19.35 53.11 -42.64
N ARG A 162 20.51 52.92 -41.99
CA ARG A 162 21.77 53.64 -42.17
C ARG A 162 22.84 53.07 -41.26
#